data_AF-A0A7S0Z4X9-F1
#
_entry.id   AF-A0A7S0Z4X9-F1
#
_cell.length_a   1.000
_cell.length_b   1.000
_cell.length_c   1.000
_cell.angle_alpha   90.00
_cell.angle_beta   90.00
_cell.angle_gamma   90.00
#
_symmetry.space_group_name_H-M   'P 1'
#
loop_
_entity.id
_entity.type
_entity.pdbx_description
1 polymer ?
#
loop_
_entity_poly.entity_id
_entity_poly.type
_entity_poly.pdbx_seq_one_letter_code
_entity_poly.pdbx_strand_id
1 'polypeptide(L)'
;SHTASPAHARISLVNLHTRATVPLSVASAADIKFGFIERWANVFPKSVPISGSTVTIFGTGFDTACATSIKGCYKCRFSAAGATDIYGAQAACVDDTCAGALSVPVSVLEVTCAFDFWGVANAAGSIIVDLLHGDGSSVTHSSEAATQTSGSAADKVVVAFANWESHTPATASIGADTAVAITGSGFDTGGTYRCRAYNMPATGRVPCTQDSDCHGTDASCHAAVGCVLLSAGQSYCSTQITSPSVSPQSKTSVSCALPAANWGSCFPASSSTLLLENLQASGAYEEVPYSGADRSITFTEVWASLSPTSGSRYGGTFITVQGKGFDTSQSYQCRFSLSGVDLDVTAVAADATQITCTAPNWAATSGLGGGGGVSTMTLLRGGTAVDPSAGLSFTFT
;
A
#
# COMPACT_ATOMS: atom_id res chain seq x y z
N SER A 1 -37.50 -32.84 10.19
CA SER A 1 -38.54 -32.52 9.19
C SER A 1 -39.38 -31.34 9.70
N HIS A 2 -38.89 -30.12 9.56
CA HIS A 2 -39.70 -28.91 9.76
C HIS A 2 -39.94 -28.30 8.39
N THR A 3 -41.03 -28.71 7.75
CA THR A 3 -41.55 -28.04 6.54
C THR A 3 -42.06 -26.68 6.97
N ALA A 4 -41.35 -25.61 6.58
CA ALA A 4 -41.81 -24.25 6.73
C ALA A 4 -43.14 -24.11 5.98
N SER A 5 -44.21 -23.83 6.71
CA SER A 5 -45.51 -23.47 6.13
C SER A 5 -45.37 -22.07 5.48
N PRO A 6 -45.92 -21.84 4.28
CA PRO A 6 -45.90 -20.51 3.69
C PRO A 6 -46.62 -19.52 4.62
N ALA A 7 -45.98 -18.40 4.95
CA ALA A 7 -46.60 -17.34 5.73
C ALA A 7 -47.72 -16.69 4.90
N HIS A 8 -48.97 -17.03 5.19
CA HIS A 8 -50.12 -16.39 4.55
C HIS A 8 -50.35 -15.01 5.20
N ALA A 9 -50.09 -13.93 4.48
CA ALA A 9 -50.49 -12.59 4.90
C ALA A 9 -51.99 -12.40 4.67
N ARG A 10 -52.74 -12.05 5.71
CA ARG A 10 -54.19 -11.79 5.61
C ARG A 10 -54.42 -10.28 5.54
N ILE A 11 -54.86 -9.79 4.37
CA ILE A 11 -55.18 -8.37 4.17
C ILE A 11 -56.68 -8.18 4.34
N SER A 12 -57.07 -7.11 5.03
CA SER A 12 -58.47 -6.70 5.22
C SER A 12 -58.61 -5.23 4.84
N LEU A 13 -59.50 -4.93 3.90
CA LEU A 13 -59.84 -3.55 3.57
C LEU A 13 -60.82 -3.05 4.64
N VAL A 14 -60.52 -1.96 5.33
CA VAL A 14 -61.38 -1.42 6.40
C VAL A 14 -61.87 -0.04 6.00
N ASN A 15 -63.18 0.16 6.03
CA ASN A 15 -63.75 1.49 5.84
C ASN A 15 -63.47 2.32 7.10
N LEU A 16 -62.67 3.37 6.97
CA LEU A 16 -62.22 4.19 8.11
C LEU A 16 -63.34 5.00 8.77
N HIS A 17 -64.44 5.26 8.06
CA HIS A 17 -65.58 6.00 8.59
C HIS A 17 -66.53 5.10 9.40
N THR A 18 -66.80 3.89 8.90
CA THR A 18 -67.72 2.94 9.56
C THR A 18 -67.00 1.90 10.42
N ARG A 19 -65.66 1.85 10.37
CA ARG A 19 -64.78 0.83 10.97
C ARG A 19 -65.12 -0.61 10.61
N ALA A 20 -65.91 -0.82 9.57
CA ALA A 20 -66.30 -2.15 9.11
C ALA A 20 -65.30 -2.67 8.06
N THR A 21 -65.04 -3.97 8.10
CA THR A 21 -64.28 -4.65 7.04
C THR A 21 -65.12 -4.70 5.77
N VAL A 22 -64.57 -4.18 4.67
CA VAL A 22 -65.20 -4.23 3.35
C VAL A 22 -64.94 -5.62 2.77
N PRO A 23 -65.99 -6.40 2.45
CA PRO A 23 -65.82 -7.69 1.80
C PRO A 23 -65.24 -7.47 0.39
N LEU A 24 -64.04 -8.01 0.15
CA LEU A 24 -63.44 -8.05 -1.18
C LEU A 24 -64.07 -9.21 -1.95
N SER A 25 -64.90 -8.91 -2.97
CA SER A 25 -65.35 -9.91 -3.93
C SER A 25 -64.33 -9.96 -5.07
N VAL A 26 -63.49 -10.99 -5.09
CA VAL A 26 -62.65 -11.31 -6.26
C VAL A 26 -63.19 -12.54 -6.97
N ALA A 27 -63.25 -12.47 -8.29
CA ALA A 27 -63.82 -13.51 -9.14
C ALA A 27 -63.03 -14.84 -9.04
N SER A 28 -61.74 -14.77 -8.71
CA SER A 28 -60.93 -15.91 -8.28
C SER A 28 -59.79 -15.45 -7.35
N ALA A 29 -59.27 -16.34 -6.50
CA ALA A 29 -58.06 -16.08 -5.72
C ALA A 29 -56.80 -15.85 -6.59
N ALA A 30 -56.86 -16.18 -7.89
CA ALA A 30 -55.77 -15.97 -8.84
C ALA A 30 -55.67 -14.52 -9.33
N ASP A 31 -56.72 -13.69 -9.11
CA ASP A 31 -56.78 -12.32 -9.63
C ASP A 31 -56.10 -11.30 -8.71
N ILE A 32 -55.74 -11.68 -7.48
CA ILE A 32 -54.92 -10.82 -6.61
C ILE A 32 -53.49 -11.36 -6.53
N LYS A 33 -52.67 -10.95 -7.50
CA LYS A 33 -51.22 -11.15 -7.44
C LYS A 33 -50.59 -10.09 -6.54
N PHE A 34 -50.43 -10.41 -5.26
CA PHE A 34 -49.54 -9.65 -4.40
C PHE A 34 -48.10 -10.11 -4.66
N GLY A 35 -47.29 -9.22 -5.22
CA GLY A 35 -45.84 -9.40 -5.27
C GLY A 35 -45.21 -8.52 -4.20
N PHE A 36 -44.30 -9.09 -3.40
CA PHE A 36 -43.31 -8.26 -2.74
C PHE A 36 -42.50 -7.59 -3.84
N ILE A 37 -42.54 -6.26 -3.89
CA ILE A 37 -41.74 -5.48 -4.82
C ILE A 37 -40.38 -5.32 -4.14
N GLU A 38 -39.38 -5.99 -4.70
CA GLU A 38 -38.00 -5.78 -4.32
C GLU A 38 -37.62 -4.34 -4.61
N ARG A 39 -37.10 -3.69 -3.57
CA ARG A 39 -36.67 -2.30 -3.65
C ARG A 39 -35.31 -2.15 -3.03
N TRP A 40 -34.41 -1.50 -3.74
CA TRP A 40 -33.14 -1.07 -3.19
C TRP A 40 -33.14 0.44 -2.97
N ALA A 41 -32.33 0.92 -2.04
CA ALA A 41 -32.39 2.29 -1.56
C ALA A 41 -31.02 2.96 -1.39
N ASN A 42 -29.96 2.17 -1.18
CA ASN A 42 -28.64 2.72 -0.98
C ASN A 42 -27.56 1.72 -1.37
N VAL A 43 -26.36 2.26 -1.55
CA VAL A 43 -25.15 1.54 -1.92
C VAL A 43 -24.01 1.97 -1.00
N PHE A 44 -23.24 1.01 -0.49
CA PHE A 44 -22.04 1.25 0.30
C PHE A 44 -20.90 0.29 -0.08
N PRO A 45 -19.63 0.73 -0.07
CA PRO A 45 -19.19 2.11 0.21
C PRO A 45 -19.46 3.04 -0.98
N LYS A 46 -19.56 4.34 -0.70
CA LYS A 46 -19.74 5.39 -1.73
C LYS A 46 -18.47 5.70 -2.50
N SER A 47 -17.34 5.13 -2.10
CA SER A 47 -16.08 5.18 -2.82
C SER A 47 -15.39 3.82 -2.76
N VAL A 48 -14.89 3.35 -3.90
CA VAL A 48 -14.21 2.06 -4.06
C VAL A 48 -12.97 2.20 -4.95
N PRO A 49 -11.93 1.38 -4.78
CA PRO A 49 -10.83 1.28 -5.74
C PRO A 49 -11.29 0.92 -7.16
N ILE A 50 -10.44 1.18 -8.16
CA ILE A 50 -10.70 0.82 -9.56
C ILE A 50 -10.57 -0.70 -9.85
N SER A 51 -10.09 -1.48 -8.89
CA SER A 51 -9.91 -2.95 -9.01
C SER A 51 -10.35 -3.66 -7.74
N GLY A 52 -10.72 -4.93 -7.87
CA GLY A 52 -10.95 -5.86 -6.75
C GLY A 52 -11.97 -5.36 -5.74
N SER A 53 -12.98 -4.64 -6.21
CA SER A 53 -13.85 -3.84 -5.35
C SER A 53 -15.20 -4.49 -5.14
N THR A 54 -15.72 -4.39 -3.92
CA THR A 54 -17.03 -4.89 -3.54
C THR A 54 -17.96 -3.74 -3.17
N VAL A 55 -19.21 -3.85 -3.60
CA VAL A 55 -20.27 -2.88 -3.35
C VAL A 55 -21.47 -3.64 -2.78
N THR A 56 -21.99 -3.18 -1.65
CA THR A 56 -23.20 -3.73 -1.01
C THR A 56 -24.38 -2.81 -1.25
N ILE A 57 -25.45 -3.41 -1.74
CA ILE A 57 -26.72 -2.76 -2.06
C ILE A 57 -27.70 -3.09 -0.94
N PHE A 58 -28.26 -2.05 -0.34
CA PHE A 58 -29.22 -2.13 0.76
C PHE A 58 -30.63 -1.89 0.22
N GLY A 59 -31.56 -2.69 0.71
CA GLY A 59 -32.94 -2.69 0.24
C GLY A 59 -33.88 -3.47 1.13
N THR A 60 -34.98 -3.89 0.53
CA THR A 60 -36.03 -4.68 1.17
C THR A 60 -36.59 -5.69 0.20
N GLY A 61 -36.89 -6.88 0.71
CA GLY A 61 -37.60 -7.92 -0.02
C GLY A 61 -36.73 -8.79 -0.91
N PHE A 62 -35.39 -8.70 -0.80
CA PHE A 62 -34.49 -9.55 -1.58
C PHE A 62 -34.71 -11.01 -1.25
N ASP A 63 -34.70 -11.85 -2.28
CA ASP A 63 -34.99 -13.26 -2.14
C ASP A 63 -33.70 -14.07 -1.96
N THR A 64 -33.54 -14.65 -0.78
CA THR A 64 -32.36 -15.43 -0.40
C THR A 64 -32.32 -16.82 -1.05
N ALA A 65 -33.39 -17.26 -1.75
CA ALA A 65 -33.54 -18.61 -2.30
C ALA A 65 -33.18 -18.71 -3.80
N CYS A 66 -31.96 -18.31 -4.16
CA CYS A 66 -31.44 -18.23 -5.54
C CYS A 66 -31.69 -19.51 -6.39
N ALA A 67 -31.58 -20.72 -5.82
CA ALA A 67 -31.72 -21.96 -6.58
C ALA A 67 -33.17 -22.42 -6.84
N THR A 68 -34.16 -21.88 -6.14
CA THR A 68 -35.57 -22.37 -6.18
C THR A 68 -36.59 -21.31 -6.57
N SER A 69 -36.15 -20.07 -6.79
CA SER A 69 -37.00 -18.93 -7.10
C SER A 69 -36.61 -18.31 -8.46
N ILE A 70 -37.61 -17.91 -9.23
CA ILE A 70 -37.45 -17.19 -10.51
C ILE A 70 -36.80 -15.80 -10.27
N LYS A 71 -36.82 -15.28 -9.03
CA LYS A 71 -36.36 -13.92 -8.69
C LYS A 71 -35.08 -13.85 -7.84
N GLY A 72 -34.62 -14.96 -7.25
CA GLY A 72 -33.68 -14.95 -6.12
C GLY A 72 -32.19 -14.81 -6.42
N CYS A 73 -31.81 -14.49 -7.65
CA CYS A 73 -30.42 -14.32 -8.02
C CYS A 73 -30.23 -12.97 -8.69
N TYR A 74 -29.15 -12.28 -8.32
CA TYR A 74 -28.91 -10.90 -8.75
C TYR A 74 -27.56 -10.76 -9.44
N LYS A 75 -27.47 -9.76 -10.32
CA LYS A 75 -26.21 -9.26 -10.89
C LYS A 75 -26.20 -7.74 -10.81
N CYS A 76 -25.03 -7.16 -10.56
CA CYS A 76 -24.85 -5.72 -10.60
C CYS A 76 -24.30 -5.30 -11.96
N ARG A 77 -24.84 -4.22 -12.50
CA ARG A 77 -24.28 -3.52 -13.66
C ARG A 77 -23.69 -2.20 -13.20
N PHE A 78 -22.43 -2.00 -13.53
CA PHE A 78 -21.65 -0.80 -13.25
C PHE A 78 -21.52 -0.02 -14.55
N SER A 79 -21.98 1.23 -14.58
CA SER A 79 -22.04 2.03 -15.80
C SER A 79 -21.58 3.48 -15.58
N ALA A 80 -21.09 4.12 -16.64
CA ALA A 80 -20.79 5.55 -16.67
C ALA A 80 -20.97 6.10 -18.09
N ALA A 81 -21.18 7.41 -18.21
CA ALA A 81 -21.36 8.03 -19.52
C ALA A 81 -20.10 7.87 -20.39
N GLY A 82 -20.26 7.22 -21.56
CA GLY A 82 -19.15 6.95 -22.48
C GLY A 82 -18.23 5.80 -22.07
N ALA A 83 -18.53 5.11 -20.97
CA ALA A 83 -17.83 3.91 -20.51
C ALA A 83 -18.48 2.65 -21.09
N THR A 84 -17.71 1.56 -21.17
CA THR A 84 -18.27 0.22 -21.37
C THR A 84 -18.78 -0.29 -20.03
N ASP A 85 -20.01 -0.79 -20.00
CA ASP A 85 -20.59 -1.34 -18.78
C ASP A 85 -19.83 -2.59 -18.33
N ILE A 86 -19.77 -2.80 -17.01
CA ILE A 86 -19.18 -3.99 -16.41
C ILE A 86 -20.24 -4.65 -15.53
N TYR A 87 -20.24 -5.98 -15.50
CA TYR A 87 -21.16 -6.77 -14.69
C TYR A 87 -20.41 -7.48 -13.55
N GLY A 88 -21.04 -7.57 -12.38
CA GLY A 88 -20.44 -8.18 -11.19
C GLY A 88 -21.41 -9.00 -10.36
N ALA A 89 -20.87 -9.96 -9.59
CA ALA A 89 -21.59 -10.85 -8.67
C ALA A 89 -20.75 -11.09 -7.39
N GLN A 90 -21.21 -11.93 -6.47
CA GLN A 90 -20.47 -12.24 -5.22
C GLN A 90 -19.08 -12.85 -5.49
N ALA A 91 -18.93 -13.53 -6.63
CA ALA A 91 -17.64 -13.75 -7.29
C ALA A 91 -17.57 -12.83 -8.52
N ALA A 92 -16.43 -12.20 -8.75
CA ALA A 92 -16.26 -11.29 -9.86
C ALA A 92 -16.39 -11.99 -11.23
N CYS A 93 -17.00 -11.30 -12.18
CA CYS A 93 -17.29 -11.81 -13.52
C CYS A 93 -16.46 -11.07 -14.56
N VAL A 94 -16.17 -11.74 -15.68
CA VAL A 94 -15.33 -11.21 -16.76
C VAL A 94 -16.15 -10.88 -18.02
N ASP A 95 -17.46 -11.19 -18.07
CA ASP A 95 -18.32 -10.95 -19.24
C ASP A 95 -19.79 -10.58 -18.90
N ASP A 96 -20.55 -10.13 -19.92
CA ASP A 96 -21.95 -9.66 -19.84
C ASP A 96 -22.97 -10.76 -19.50
N THR A 97 -22.58 -12.03 -19.66
CA THR A 97 -23.49 -13.17 -19.46
C THR A 97 -23.56 -13.57 -17.99
N CYS A 98 -22.48 -13.32 -17.22
CA CYS A 98 -22.34 -13.77 -15.82
C CYS A 98 -22.81 -15.21 -15.62
N ALA A 99 -22.59 -16.09 -16.60
CA ALA A 99 -23.19 -17.42 -16.62
C ALA A 99 -22.69 -18.25 -15.42
N GLY A 100 -23.56 -18.41 -14.41
CA GLY A 100 -23.26 -19.16 -13.18
C GLY A 100 -22.70 -18.33 -12.01
N ALA A 101 -22.45 -17.02 -12.20
CA ALA A 101 -21.98 -16.12 -11.15
C ALA A 101 -23.09 -15.14 -10.78
N LEU A 102 -23.79 -15.44 -9.69
CA LEU A 102 -24.93 -14.67 -9.20
C LEU A 102 -24.68 -14.28 -7.75
N SER A 103 -25.03 -13.04 -7.40
CA SER A 103 -25.05 -12.60 -6.00
C SER A 103 -26.28 -13.21 -5.32
N VAL A 104 -26.02 -14.04 -4.31
CA VAL A 104 -27.07 -14.58 -3.44
C VAL A 104 -27.19 -13.64 -2.25
N PRO A 105 -28.38 -13.05 -1.99
CA PRO A 105 -28.56 -12.19 -0.83
C PRO A 105 -28.30 -13.00 0.44
N VAL A 106 -27.46 -12.47 1.32
CA VAL A 106 -27.24 -13.05 2.65
C VAL A 106 -28.42 -12.77 3.59
N SER A 107 -29.26 -11.79 3.24
CA SER A 107 -30.48 -11.44 3.94
C SER A 107 -31.50 -10.83 2.97
N VAL A 108 -32.72 -10.63 3.45
CA VAL A 108 -33.76 -9.91 2.70
C VAL A 108 -33.50 -8.40 2.57
N LEU A 109 -32.39 -7.91 3.11
CA LEU A 109 -32.04 -6.48 3.19
C LEU A 109 -30.78 -6.12 2.40
N GLU A 110 -29.94 -7.08 2.04
CA GLU A 110 -28.61 -6.79 1.48
C GLU A 110 -28.21 -7.75 0.35
N VAL A 111 -27.61 -7.18 -0.70
CA VAL A 111 -26.97 -7.92 -1.79
C VAL A 111 -25.57 -7.35 -2.02
N THR A 112 -24.55 -8.19 -2.02
CA THR A 112 -23.16 -7.78 -2.29
C THR A 112 -22.74 -8.18 -3.69
N CYS A 113 -22.09 -7.28 -4.41
CA CYS A 113 -21.52 -7.49 -5.72
C CYS A 113 -20.04 -7.12 -5.74
N ALA A 114 -19.24 -7.83 -6.53
CA ALA A 114 -17.83 -7.58 -6.73
C ALA A 114 -17.54 -7.37 -8.22
N PHE A 115 -16.57 -6.52 -8.54
CA PHE A 115 -15.98 -6.41 -9.86
C PHE A 115 -14.46 -6.51 -9.77
N ASP A 116 -13.84 -7.25 -10.69
CA ASP A 116 -12.38 -7.43 -10.73
C ASP A 116 -11.68 -6.14 -11.14
N PHE A 117 -12.21 -5.45 -12.14
CA PHE A 117 -11.54 -4.29 -12.69
C PHE A 117 -12.45 -3.36 -13.48
N TRP A 118 -12.48 -2.08 -13.10
CA TRP A 118 -13.18 -1.02 -13.83
C TRP A 118 -12.38 -0.52 -15.05
N GLY A 119 -11.06 -0.74 -15.08
CA GLY A 119 -10.17 0.14 -15.85
C GLY A 119 -9.20 -0.51 -16.84
N VAL A 120 -9.63 -1.22 -17.89
CA VAL A 120 -8.86 -1.25 -19.16
C VAL A 120 -9.35 -0.15 -20.13
N ALA A 121 -10.66 0.13 -20.14
CA ALA A 121 -11.34 1.02 -21.09
C ALA A 121 -12.04 2.24 -20.46
N ASN A 122 -12.18 2.32 -19.12
CA ASN A 122 -12.95 3.37 -18.44
C ASN A 122 -12.08 4.22 -17.52
N ALA A 123 -12.37 5.52 -17.43
CA ALA A 123 -11.70 6.46 -16.54
C ALA A 123 -12.26 6.39 -15.10
N ALA A 124 -11.45 6.83 -14.13
CA ALA A 124 -11.92 7.05 -12.75
C ALA A 124 -13.01 8.13 -12.70
N GLY A 125 -13.97 7.99 -11.78
CA GLY A 125 -15.11 8.90 -11.70
C GLY A 125 -16.30 8.32 -10.97
N SER A 126 -17.42 9.05 -11.02
CA SER A 126 -18.70 8.56 -10.51
C SER A 126 -19.32 7.57 -11.48
N ILE A 127 -19.56 6.36 -10.99
CA ILE A 127 -20.25 5.30 -11.71
C ILE A 127 -21.63 5.09 -11.09
N ILE A 128 -22.58 4.61 -11.88
CA ILE A 128 -23.92 4.22 -11.45
C ILE A 128 -23.94 2.71 -11.26
N VAL A 129 -24.53 2.27 -10.16
CA VAL A 129 -24.74 0.84 -9.86
C VAL A 129 -26.21 0.50 -10.05
N ASP A 130 -26.50 -0.39 -10.99
CA ASP A 130 -27.82 -0.97 -11.23
C ASP A 130 -27.88 -2.38 -10.67
N LEU A 131 -28.93 -2.70 -9.91
CA LEU A 131 -29.24 -4.07 -9.52
C LEU A 131 -30.19 -4.71 -10.53
N LEU A 132 -29.80 -5.87 -11.06
CA LEU A 132 -30.59 -6.64 -12.01
C LEU A 132 -30.89 -8.03 -11.44
N HIS A 133 -32.04 -8.57 -11.78
CA HIS A 133 -32.34 -9.99 -11.59
C HIS A 133 -31.50 -10.85 -12.55
N GLY A 134 -31.44 -12.16 -12.29
CA GLY A 134 -30.71 -13.13 -13.11
C GLY A 134 -31.14 -13.18 -14.58
N ASP A 135 -32.39 -12.79 -14.88
CA ASP A 135 -32.92 -12.67 -16.25
C ASP A 135 -32.56 -11.33 -16.94
N GLY A 136 -31.89 -10.42 -16.23
CA GLY A 136 -31.49 -9.09 -16.71
C GLY A 136 -32.51 -7.98 -16.48
N SER A 137 -33.67 -8.26 -15.89
CA SER A 137 -34.65 -7.23 -15.54
C SER A 137 -34.18 -6.38 -14.34
N SER A 138 -34.48 -5.08 -14.36
CA SER A 138 -34.01 -4.14 -13.32
C SER A 138 -34.84 -4.24 -12.03
N VAL A 139 -34.15 -4.24 -10.88
CA VAL A 139 -34.77 -4.12 -9.56
C VAL A 139 -35.10 -2.66 -9.28
N THR A 140 -36.33 -2.40 -8.83
CA THR A 140 -36.85 -1.04 -8.66
C THR A 140 -36.10 -0.28 -7.56
N HIS A 141 -35.67 0.96 -7.83
CA HIS A 141 -35.07 1.83 -6.80
C HIS A 141 -36.17 2.54 -5.97
N SER A 142 -35.93 2.70 -4.66
CA SER A 142 -36.93 3.17 -3.69
C SER A 142 -37.28 4.67 -3.81
N SER A 143 -36.41 5.46 -4.45
CA SER A 143 -36.64 6.90 -4.67
C SER A 143 -37.43 7.22 -5.94
N GLU A 144 -37.84 6.22 -6.73
CA GLU A 144 -38.45 6.43 -8.05
C GLU A 144 -39.92 5.96 -8.10
N ALA A 145 -40.77 6.84 -8.61
CA ALA A 145 -42.16 6.53 -8.92
C ALA A 145 -42.25 5.73 -10.23
N ALA A 146 -42.10 4.40 -10.16
CA ALA A 146 -42.44 3.38 -11.17
C ALA A 146 -41.94 3.53 -12.64
N THR A 147 -41.31 4.63 -13.03
CA THR A 147 -40.63 4.81 -14.30
C THR A 147 -39.14 4.57 -14.10
N GLN A 148 -38.64 3.46 -14.64
CA GLN A 148 -37.24 3.02 -14.61
C GLN A 148 -36.29 4.12 -15.13
N THR A 149 -35.55 4.79 -14.26
CA THR A 149 -34.37 5.56 -14.67
C THR A 149 -33.35 5.56 -13.54
N SER A 150 -32.39 4.63 -13.58
CA SER A 150 -31.24 4.68 -12.69
C SER A 150 -30.45 5.99 -12.84
N GLY A 151 -29.81 6.44 -11.74
CA GLY A 151 -29.00 7.66 -11.73
C GLY A 151 -29.22 8.59 -10.53
N SER A 152 -29.91 8.13 -9.50
CA SER A 152 -30.08 8.87 -8.25
C SER A 152 -28.72 9.05 -7.53
N ALA A 153 -28.59 10.03 -6.65
CA ALA A 153 -27.37 10.19 -5.85
C ALA A 153 -27.10 8.96 -4.94
N ALA A 154 -28.14 8.19 -4.59
CA ALA A 154 -28.01 6.96 -3.82
C ALA A 154 -27.47 5.79 -4.65
N ASP A 155 -27.41 5.93 -5.97
CA ASP A 155 -26.95 4.87 -6.90
C ASP A 155 -25.48 5.05 -7.29
N LYS A 156 -24.92 6.24 -7.00
CA LYS A 156 -23.58 6.61 -7.40
C LYS A 156 -22.53 6.07 -6.43
N VAL A 157 -21.49 5.46 -7.00
CA VAL A 157 -20.25 5.08 -6.34
C VAL A 157 -19.10 5.79 -7.04
N VAL A 158 -18.18 6.36 -6.28
CA VAL A 158 -16.96 6.97 -6.83
C VAL A 158 -15.88 5.91 -6.93
N VAL A 159 -15.48 5.58 -8.16
CA VAL A 159 -14.30 4.76 -8.38
C VAL A 159 -13.07 5.66 -8.20
N ALA A 160 -12.36 5.43 -7.10
CA ALA A 160 -11.20 6.19 -6.68
C ALA A 160 -9.91 5.63 -7.28
N PHE A 161 -8.90 6.51 -7.27
CA PHE A 161 -7.59 6.46 -7.91
C PHE A 161 -6.76 5.21 -7.58
N ALA A 162 -5.60 5.11 -8.23
CA ALA A 162 -4.58 4.09 -7.96
C ALA A 162 -4.40 3.83 -6.45
N ASN A 163 -4.15 2.58 -6.09
CA ASN A 163 -3.86 2.14 -4.73
C ASN A 163 -2.67 1.17 -4.77
N TRP A 164 -1.81 1.23 -3.76
CA TRP A 164 -0.69 0.29 -3.65
C TRP A 164 -0.70 -0.44 -2.30
N GLU A 165 -0.18 -1.67 -2.30
CA GLU A 165 -0.38 -2.64 -1.23
C GLU A 165 0.94 -3.23 -0.74
N SER A 166 1.92 -3.38 -1.61
CA SER A 166 3.22 -3.93 -1.22
C SER A 166 4.35 -3.38 -2.06
N HIS A 167 5.57 -3.53 -1.55
CA HIS A 167 6.78 -3.24 -2.27
C HIS A 167 7.85 -4.29 -2.02
N THR A 168 8.78 -4.41 -2.96
CA THR A 168 10.02 -5.19 -2.80
C THR A 168 11.19 -4.40 -3.36
N PRO A 169 12.36 -4.39 -2.69
CA PRO A 169 12.66 -5.09 -1.45
C PRO A 169 12.18 -4.33 -0.18
N ALA A 170 12.13 -5.02 0.96
CA ALA A 170 11.92 -4.41 2.28
C ALA A 170 13.21 -3.83 2.88
N THR A 171 14.37 -4.35 2.44
CA THR A 171 15.70 -3.92 2.87
C THR A 171 16.56 -3.60 1.66
N ALA A 172 17.33 -2.52 1.72
CA ALA A 172 18.17 -2.08 0.62
C ALA A 172 19.51 -1.53 1.11
N SER A 173 20.58 -1.75 0.34
CA SER A 173 21.88 -1.18 0.66
C SER A 173 21.93 0.30 0.31
N ILE A 174 22.48 1.10 1.22
CA ILE A 174 22.67 2.55 1.00
C ILE A 174 23.77 2.86 -0.03
N GLY A 175 24.54 1.85 -0.46
CA GLY A 175 25.68 1.98 -1.35
C GLY A 175 25.32 2.08 -2.83
N ALA A 176 24.12 1.64 -3.23
CA ALA A 176 23.72 1.52 -4.63
C ALA A 176 22.24 1.88 -4.83
N ASP A 177 21.91 2.29 -6.06
CA ASP A 177 20.52 2.58 -6.42
C ASP A 177 19.64 1.36 -6.19
N THR A 178 18.47 1.59 -5.62
CA THR A 178 17.54 0.54 -5.24
C THR A 178 16.34 0.55 -6.18
N ALA A 179 16.18 -0.50 -6.96
CA ALA A 179 14.95 -0.74 -7.72
C ALA A 179 13.87 -1.21 -6.75
N VAL A 180 12.86 -0.36 -6.55
CA VAL A 180 11.68 -0.66 -5.72
C VAL A 180 10.53 -1.01 -6.66
N ALA A 181 10.17 -2.30 -6.66
CA ALA A 181 8.98 -2.79 -7.34
C ALA A 181 7.77 -2.64 -6.43
N ILE A 182 6.79 -1.87 -6.87
CA ILE A 182 5.54 -1.60 -6.17
C ILE A 182 4.43 -2.40 -6.83
N THR A 183 3.68 -3.12 -6.00
CA THR A 183 2.49 -3.87 -6.41
C THR A 183 1.25 -3.19 -5.85
N GLY A 184 0.24 -3.09 -6.70
CA GLY A 184 -1.01 -2.44 -6.38
C GLY A 184 -2.01 -2.61 -7.49
N SER A 185 -2.90 -1.65 -7.60
CA SER A 185 -4.00 -1.72 -8.54
C SER A 185 -4.41 -0.32 -9.02
N GLY A 186 -4.87 -0.22 -10.25
CA GLY A 186 -5.35 1.04 -10.81
C GLY A 186 -4.31 2.04 -11.27
N PHE A 187 -3.06 1.61 -11.47
CA PHE A 187 -2.03 2.50 -11.98
C PHE A 187 -2.32 2.90 -13.44
N ASP A 188 -2.27 4.21 -13.70
CA ASP A 188 -2.40 4.76 -15.05
C ASP A 188 -1.07 4.63 -15.81
N THR A 189 -1.00 3.73 -16.80
CA THR A 189 0.20 3.49 -17.61
C THR A 189 0.61 4.69 -18.49
N GLY A 190 -0.27 5.67 -18.70
CA GLY A 190 0.06 6.95 -19.33
C GLY A 190 0.47 8.04 -18.33
N GLY A 191 0.30 7.78 -17.04
CA GLY A 191 0.59 8.71 -15.96
C GLY A 191 2.07 8.74 -15.57
N THR A 192 2.40 9.72 -14.73
CA THR A 192 3.77 9.94 -14.23
C THR A 192 3.80 9.75 -12.71
N TYR A 193 4.60 8.78 -12.25
CA TYR A 193 4.70 8.39 -10.86
C TYR A 193 6.14 8.54 -10.36
N ARG A 194 6.33 8.61 -9.05
CA ARG A 194 7.67 8.51 -8.43
C ARG A 194 7.57 7.96 -7.02
N CYS A 195 8.66 7.39 -6.55
CA CYS A 195 8.78 6.91 -5.18
C CYS A 195 9.51 7.93 -4.33
N ARG A 196 9.03 8.14 -3.10
CA ARG A 196 9.71 8.94 -2.10
C ARG A 196 9.89 8.11 -0.85
N ALA A 197 11.12 7.95 -0.39
CA ALA A 197 11.40 7.38 0.93
C ALA A 197 11.84 8.52 1.86
N TYR A 198 11.24 8.62 3.03
CA TYR A 198 11.59 9.66 4.00
C TYR A 198 11.70 9.10 5.42
N ASN A 199 12.59 9.69 6.21
CA ASN A 199 12.74 9.38 7.62
C ASN A 199 12.68 10.66 8.44
N MET A 200 11.91 10.63 9.53
CA MET A 200 11.84 11.71 10.50
C MET A 200 12.65 11.28 11.73
N PRO A 201 13.77 11.96 12.03
CA PRO A 201 14.53 11.64 13.23
C PRO A 201 13.64 11.78 14.48
N ALA A 202 13.65 10.77 15.34
CA ALA A 202 12.83 10.73 16.54
C ALA A 202 13.21 11.84 17.55
N THR A 203 14.48 12.25 17.53
CA THR A 203 15.05 13.31 18.37
C THR A 203 15.47 14.50 17.52
N GLY A 204 15.19 15.74 17.98
CA GLY A 204 15.64 16.94 17.27
C GLY A 204 14.79 17.31 16.05
N ARG A 205 13.48 17.03 16.08
CA ARG A 205 12.55 17.46 15.03
C ARG A 205 12.61 18.99 14.84
N VAL A 206 13.08 19.42 13.67
CA VAL A 206 13.12 20.84 13.29
C VAL A 206 11.80 21.19 12.62
N PRO A 207 10.97 22.09 13.18
CA PRO A 207 9.75 22.55 12.51
C PRO A 207 10.09 23.29 11.23
N CYS A 208 9.25 23.14 10.21
CA CYS A 208 9.44 23.81 8.93
C CYS A 208 8.10 24.22 8.33
N THR A 209 8.14 25.16 7.39
CA THR A 209 6.99 25.58 6.58
C THR A 209 7.22 25.34 5.09
N GLN A 210 8.47 25.20 4.67
CA GLN A 210 8.92 24.93 3.31
C GLN A 210 10.25 24.15 3.32
N ASP A 211 10.60 23.52 2.21
CA ASP A 211 11.83 22.70 2.11
C ASP A 211 13.11 23.50 2.39
N SER A 212 13.13 24.80 2.06
CA SER A 212 14.28 25.66 2.37
C SER A 212 14.51 25.88 3.86
N ASP A 213 13.52 25.65 4.73
CA ASP A 213 13.73 25.76 6.17
C ASP A 213 14.57 24.58 6.69
N CYS A 214 14.67 23.52 5.90
CA CYS A 214 15.37 22.30 6.22
C CYS A 214 16.81 22.31 5.71
N HIS A 215 17.65 23.10 6.37
CA HIS A 215 19.07 23.10 6.13
C HIS A 215 19.78 22.07 7.01
N GLY A 216 20.52 21.14 6.38
CA GLY A 216 21.59 20.41 7.06
C GLY A 216 22.77 21.34 7.34
N THR A 217 23.73 20.89 8.15
CA THR A 217 25.00 21.62 8.34
C THR A 217 25.90 21.56 7.10
N ASP A 218 25.60 20.68 6.13
CA ASP A 218 26.32 20.52 4.88
C ASP A 218 25.41 20.84 3.66
N ALA A 219 25.89 21.74 2.81
CA ALA A 219 25.21 22.16 1.59
C ALA A 219 25.04 21.01 0.58
N SER A 220 25.90 19.99 0.63
CA SER A 220 25.78 18.78 -0.19
C SER A 220 24.53 17.94 0.16
N CYS A 221 24.00 18.13 1.37
CA CYS A 221 22.87 17.37 1.90
C CYS A 221 21.52 18.06 1.75
N HIS A 222 21.49 19.33 1.33
CA HIS A 222 20.25 20.11 1.19
C HIS A 222 19.20 19.48 0.28
N ALA A 223 19.62 18.79 -0.80
CA ALA A 223 18.70 18.12 -1.72
C ALA A 223 18.06 16.85 -1.12
N ALA A 224 18.59 16.34 0.00
CA ALA A 224 18.12 15.14 0.68
C ALA A 224 17.34 15.46 1.98
N VAL A 225 16.94 16.72 2.17
CA VAL A 225 16.08 17.15 3.29
C VAL A 225 14.86 17.85 2.72
N GLY A 226 13.72 17.72 3.39
CA GLY A 226 12.58 18.56 3.12
C GLY A 226 11.50 18.48 4.17
N CYS A 227 10.51 19.34 3.98
CA CYS A 227 9.48 19.62 4.95
C CYS A 227 8.28 18.69 4.74
N VAL A 228 8.05 17.80 5.70
CA VAL A 228 6.98 16.79 5.61
C VAL A 228 5.94 17.03 6.68
N LEU A 229 4.67 17.08 6.26
CA LEU A 229 3.50 17.25 7.13
C LEU A 229 3.20 15.94 7.87
N LEU A 230 3.07 16.01 9.19
CA LEU A 230 2.51 14.93 9.99
C LEU A 230 0.99 14.98 10.00
N SER A 231 0.36 13.83 10.31
CA SER A 231 -1.09 13.71 10.52
C SER A 231 -1.66 14.64 11.62
N ALA A 232 -0.81 15.26 12.44
CA ALA A 232 -1.18 16.26 13.45
C ALA A 232 -1.19 17.71 12.93
N GLY A 233 -0.97 17.95 11.63
CA GLY A 233 -0.99 19.28 11.02
C GLY A 233 0.27 20.13 11.24
N GLN A 234 1.34 19.55 11.79
CA GLN A 234 2.64 20.19 11.95
C GLN A 234 3.66 19.55 11.01
N SER A 235 4.44 20.39 10.33
CA SER A 235 5.48 19.94 9.41
C SER A 235 6.86 19.96 10.06
N TYR A 236 7.65 18.95 9.77
CA TYR A 236 9.01 18.81 10.29
C TYR A 236 9.98 18.44 9.18
N CYS A 237 11.24 18.86 9.36
CA CYS A 237 12.30 18.44 8.47
C CYS A 237 12.51 16.94 8.57
N SER A 238 12.49 16.31 7.42
CA SER A 238 12.74 14.88 7.23
C SER A 238 13.89 14.73 6.26
N THR A 239 14.65 13.67 6.45
CA THR A 239 15.55 13.19 5.42
C THR A 239 14.67 12.53 4.36
N GLN A 240 14.88 12.83 3.09
CA GLN A 240 14.08 12.26 2.02
C GLN A 240 14.91 11.96 0.78
N ILE A 241 14.53 10.91 0.08
CA ILE A 241 15.05 10.55 -1.23
C ILE A 241 13.89 10.30 -2.18
N THR A 242 13.96 10.94 -3.34
CA THR A 242 12.91 10.86 -4.36
C THR A 242 13.50 10.24 -5.61
N SER A 243 12.82 9.25 -6.18
CA SER A 243 13.21 8.68 -7.47
C SER A 243 12.96 9.66 -8.61
N PRO A 244 13.65 9.51 -9.74
CA PRO A 244 13.17 10.05 -11.01
C PRO A 244 11.74 9.57 -11.29
N SER A 245 11.02 10.36 -12.07
CA SER A 245 9.66 10.00 -12.47
C SER A 245 9.66 8.85 -13.47
N VAL A 246 8.68 7.96 -13.34
CA VAL A 246 8.51 6.75 -14.13
C VAL A 246 7.05 6.60 -14.57
N SER A 247 6.84 5.93 -15.70
CA SER A 247 5.52 5.42 -16.07
C SER A 247 5.32 4.00 -15.50
N PRO A 248 4.10 3.63 -15.07
CA PRO A 248 3.80 2.27 -14.64
C PRO A 248 4.06 1.24 -15.74
N GLN A 249 4.58 0.07 -15.36
CA GLN A 249 4.80 -1.05 -16.30
C GLN A 249 3.48 -1.71 -16.69
N SER A 250 2.52 -1.73 -15.76
CA SER A 250 1.18 -2.26 -15.94
C SER A 250 0.22 -1.52 -15.02
N LYS A 251 -1.06 -1.89 -15.06
CA LYS A 251 -2.08 -1.37 -14.13
C LYS A 251 -1.92 -1.87 -12.69
N THR A 252 -0.97 -2.76 -12.46
CA THR A 252 -0.70 -3.41 -11.16
C THR A 252 0.76 -3.30 -10.70
N SER A 253 1.65 -2.75 -11.54
CA SER A 253 3.08 -2.67 -11.26
C SER A 253 3.69 -1.32 -11.62
N VAL A 254 4.42 -0.73 -10.66
CA VAL A 254 5.30 0.43 -10.85
C VAL A 254 6.69 0.05 -10.37
N SER A 255 7.73 0.38 -11.13
CA SER A 255 9.11 0.18 -10.70
C SER A 255 9.84 1.52 -10.65
N CYS A 256 10.22 1.96 -9.45
CA CYS A 256 11.02 3.16 -9.24
C CYS A 256 12.47 2.80 -8.95
N ALA A 257 13.42 3.66 -9.31
CA ALA A 257 14.80 3.57 -8.84
C ALA A 257 15.05 4.65 -7.79
N LEU A 258 15.13 4.27 -6.51
CA LEU A 258 15.57 5.18 -5.45
C LEU A 258 17.10 5.35 -5.58
N PRO A 259 17.59 6.56 -5.87
CA PRO A 259 19.03 6.76 -6.02
C PRO A 259 19.75 6.56 -4.70
N ALA A 260 21.00 6.11 -4.71
CA ALA A 260 21.87 6.12 -3.52
C ALA A 260 22.54 7.47 -3.28
N ALA A 261 22.41 8.40 -4.24
CA ALA A 261 23.00 9.72 -4.12
C ALA A 261 22.42 10.47 -2.91
N ASN A 262 23.32 11.07 -2.11
CA ASN A 262 23.06 11.96 -0.97
C ASN A 262 22.47 11.32 0.30
N TRP A 263 21.67 10.26 0.24
CA TRP A 263 21.12 9.65 1.46
C TRP A 263 22.21 9.07 2.38
N GLY A 264 23.10 8.21 1.86
CA GLY A 264 24.14 7.56 2.68
C GLY A 264 25.38 8.38 2.99
N SER A 265 25.57 9.52 2.32
CA SER A 265 26.64 10.45 2.65
C SER A 265 26.22 11.42 3.75
N CYS A 266 24.93 11.67 3.89
CA CYS A 266 24.39 12.70 4.76
C CYS A 266 23.70 12.15 6.00
N PHE A 267 23.14 10.94 5.92
CA PHE A 267 22.28 10.38 6.94
C PHE A 267 22.62 8.92 7.25
N PRO A 268 22.37 8.49 8.50
CA PRO A 268 22.56 7.11 8.89
C PRO A 268 21.60 6.17 8.17
N ALA A 269 22.05 4.92 8.01
CA ALA A 269 21.23 3.78 7.68
C ALA A 269 20.08 3.65 8.68
N SER A 270 18.85 3.65 8.16
CA SER A 270 17.66 3.75 8.97
C SER A 270 16.43 3.20 8.24
N SER A 271 15.39 2.92 9.02
CA SER A 271 14.07 2.57 8.50
C SER A 271 13.35 3.84 8.04
N SER A 272 12.99 3.88 6.76
CA SER A 272 12.29 4.99 6.12
C SER A 272 10.88 4.59 5.73
N THR A 273 9.96 5.55 5.73
CA THR A 273 8.61 5.37 5.19
C THR A 273 8.64 5.58 3.68
N LEU A 274 8.14 4.62 2.92
CA LEU A 274 7.99 4.70 1.48
C LEU A 274 6.60 5.25 1.10
N LEU A 275 6.59 6.19 0.17
CA LEU A 275 5.41 6.73 -0.49
C LEU A 275 5.52 6.54 -2.00
N LEU A 276 4.39 6.25 -2.64
CA LEU A 276 4.22 6.38 -4.08
C LEU A 276 3.45 7.68 -4.33
N GLU A 277 3.94 8.51 -5.26
CA GLU A 277 3.30 9.76 -5.64
C GLU A 277 2.95 9.74 -7.13
N ASN A 278 1.82 10.36 -7.48
CA ASN A 278 1.36 10.53 -8.86
C ASN A 278 1.28 12.03 -9.20
N LEU A 279 1.83 12.41 -10.35
CA LEU A 279 1.74 13.76 -10.90
C LEU A 279 0.33 14.06 -11.40
N GLN A 280 -0.32 14.99 -10.73
CA GLN A 280 -1.65 15.46 -11.10
C GLN A 280 -1.59 16.47 -12.25
N ALA A 281 -2.74 16.69 -12.90
CA ALA A 281 -2.89 17.71 -13.94
C ALA A 281 -2.60 19.14 -13.45
N SER A 282 -2.67 19.38 -12.13
CA SER A 282 -2.26 20.64 -11.50
C SER A 282 -0.76 20.90 -11.56
N GLY A 283 0.05 19.89 -11.92
CA GLY A 283 1.51 19.92 -11.87
C GLY A 283 2.09 19.56 -10.50
N ALA A 284 1.24 19.26 -9.51
CA ALA A 284 1.66 18.81 -8.18
C ALA A 284 1.70 17.28 -8.08
N TYR A 285 2.62 16.76 -7.27
CA TYR A 285 2.63 15.34 -6.89
C TYR A 285 1.75 15.13 -5.67
N GLU A 286 0.85 14.15 -5.75
CA GLU A 286 -0.01 13.72 -4.64
C GLU A 286 0.26 12.26 -4.26
N GLU A 287 0.11 11.94 -2.97
CA GLU A 287 0.30 10.58 -2.46
C GLU A 287 -0.77 9.63 -3.04
N VAL A 288 -0.30 8.50 -3.56
CA VAL A 288 -1.16 7.38 -3.97
C VAL A 288 -1.56 6.62 -2.69
N PRO A 289 -2.87 6.41 -2.44
CA PRO A 289 -3.36 5.66 -1.29
C PRO A 289 -2.64 4.33 -1.08
N TYR A 290 -2.32 4.06 0.19
CA TYR A 290 -1.70 2.82 0.63
C TYR A 290 -2.66 2.02 1.52
N SER A 291 -2.82 0.73 1.23
CA SER A 291 -3.71 -0.18 1.98
C SER A 291 -3.03 -1.46 2.49
N GLY A 292 -1.70 -1.56 2.34
CA GLY A 292 -0.93 -2.68 2.83
C GLY A 292 -0.61 -2.65 4.33
N ALA A 293 0.12 -3.68 4.78
CA ALA A 293 0.50 -3.85 6.18
C ALA A 293 1.73 -3.05 6.60
N ASP A 294 2.76 -2.99 5.74
CA ASP A 294 4.01 -2.27 6.01
C ASP A 294 4.55 -1.59 4.74
N ARG A 295 4.77 -0.27 4.86
CA ARG A 295 5.38 0.57 3.83
C ARG A 295 6.78 1.03 4.23
N SER A 296 7.41 0.35 5.18
CA SER A 296 8.77 0.66 5.61
C SER A 296 9.80 0.03 4.67
N ILE A 297 10.81 0.81 4.32
CA ILE A 297 12.01 0.33 3.64
C ILE A 297 13.22 0.63 4.52
N THR A 298 13.97 -0.42 4.86
CA THR A 298 15.16 -0.30 5.71
C THR A 298 16.41 -0.18 4.87
N PHE A 299 17.10 0.96 4.97
CA PHE A 299 18.40 1.13 4.36
C PHE A 299 19.50 0.61 5.28
N THR A 300 20.39 -0.24 4.77
CA THR A 300 21.54 -0.80 5.50
C THR A 300 22.82 -0.07 5.13
N GLU A 301 23.70 0.10 6.12
CA GLU A 301 24.98 0.77 5.93
C GLU A 301 25.97 -0.09 5.14
N VAL A 302 26.95 0.57 4.52
CA VAL A 302 28.03 -0.11 3.80
C VAL A 302 29.37 0.51 4.15
N TRP A 303 30.43 -0.27 4.04
CA TRP A 303 31.80 0.22 4.15
C TRP A 303 32.63 -0.24 2.95
N ALA A 304 33.54 0.63 2.51
CA ALA A 304 34.16 0.52 1.18
C ALA A 304 35.68 0.53 1.19
N SER A 305 36.31 1.18 2.16
CA SER A 305 37.76 1.17 2.28
C SER A 305 38.22 1.39 3.71
N LEU A 306 39.50 1.12 3.93
CA LEU A 306 40.19 1.36 5.19
C LEU A 306 41.58 1.93 4.90
N SER A 307 42.09 2.78 5.79
CA SER A 307 43.42 3.38 5.69
C SER A 307 44.01 3.64 7.08
N PRO A 308 45.26 3.25 7.36
CA PRO A 308 46.15 2.49 6.48
C PRO A 308 45.70 1.02 6.34
N THR A 309 46.13 0.33 5.29
CA THR A 309 45.86 -1.11 5.06
C THR A 309 46.88 -2.04 5.72
N SER A 310 47.82 -1.47 6.47
CA SER A 310 48.80 -2.22 7.25
C SER A 310 49.25 -1.42 8.47
N GLY A 311 49.81 -2.12 9.45
CA GLY A 311 50.30 -1.50 10.67
C GLY A 311 51.00 -2.48 11.59
N SER A 312 51.58 -1.94 12.66
CA SER A 312 52.40 -2.72 13.60
C SER A 312 51.61 -3.89 14.21
N ARG A 313 52.19 -5.10 14.18
CA ARG A 313 51.66 -6.28 14.90
C ARG A 313 51.54 -6.08 16.41
N TYR A 314 52.19 -5.07 16.97
CA TYR A 314 52.08 -4.69 18.37
C TYR A 314 50.86 -3.80 18.67
N GLY A 315 50.07 -3.47 17.64
CA GLY A 315 48.86 -2.67 17.75
C GLY A 315 49.10 -1.17 17.70
N GLY A 316 48.08 -0.39 18.03
CA GLY A 316 48.15 1.07 18.11
C GLY A 316 48.06 1.80 16.77
N THR A 317 47.91 1.06 15.66
CA THR A 317 47.71 1.68 14.34
C THR A 317 46.31 2.26 14.27
N PHE A 318 46.20 3.58 14.07
CA PHE A 318 44.93 4.27 13.92
C PHE A 318 44.39 4.04 12.50
N ILE A 319 43.24 3.39 12.40
CA ILE A 319 42.59 3.00 11.14
C ILE A 319 41.33 3.84 10.96
N THR A 320 41.25 4.46 9.80
CA THR A 320 40.06 5.13 9.28
C THR A 320 39.36 4.20 8.32
N VAL A 321 38.08 3.92 8.58
CA VAL A 321 37.16 3.18 7.72
C VAL A 321 36.23 4.16 7.02
N GLN A 322 36.18 4.09 5.69
CA GLN A 322 35.27 4.89 4.86
C GLN A 322 34.08 4.05 4.42
N GLY A 323 32.89 4.66 4.44
CA GLY A 323 31.64 4.02 4.07
C GLY A 323 30.50 5.01 3.92
N LYS A 324 29.28 4.53 4.10
CA LYS A 324 28.03 5.28 4.00
C LYS A 324 27.00 4.74 4.97
N GLY A 325 26.18 5.62 5.53
CA GLY A 325 25.08 5.27 6.42
C GLY A 325 25.49 4.96 7.85
N PHE A 326 26.68 5.36 8.30
CA PHE A 326 27.06 5.16 9.70
C PHE A 326 26.25 6.04 10.65
N ASP A 327 25.93 5.53 11.82
CA ASP A 327 25.13 6.18 12.85
C ASP A 327 26.00 6.47 14.08
N THR A 328 26.31 7.73 14.32
CA THR A 328 27.17 8.17 15.43
C THR A 328 26.60 7.86 16.82
N SER A 329 25.32 7.49 16.91
CA SER A 329 24.68 7.04 18.15
C SER A 329 24.88 5.54 18.44
N GLN A 330 25.45 4.79 17.49
CA GLN A 330 25.59 3.34 17.57
C GLN A 330 27.00 2.90 17.96
N SER A 331 27.10 1.66 18.45
CA SER A 331 28.37 1.04 18.75
C SER A 331 28.87 0.19 17.59
N TYR A 332 30.08 0.49 17.12
CA TYR A 332 30.76 -0.25 16.07
C TYR A 332 31.95 -1.01 16.63
N GLN A 333 32.32 -2.10 15.96
CA GLN A 333 33.55 -2.84 16.23
C GLN A 333 34.29 -3.13 14.92
N CYS A 334 35.61 -3.04 14.95
CA CYS A 334 36.48 -3.58 13.92
C CYS A 334 36.93 -4.98 14.34
N ARG A 335 36.52 -6.01 13.60
CA ARG A 335 36.96 -7.38 13.80
C ARG A 335 38.13 -7.69 12.89
N PHE A 336 39.21 -8.20 13.46
CA PHE A 336 40.38 -8.70 12.75
C PHE A 336 40.40 -10.24 12.83
N SER A 337 40.31 -10.89 11.68
CA SER A 337 40.22 -12.35 11.58
C SER A 337 41.40 -12.92 10.82
N LEU A 338 42.13 -13.85 11.42
CA LEU A 338 43.21 -14.60 10.76
C LEU A 338 43.35 -15.98 11.41
N SER A 339 43.41 -17.03 10.57
CA SER A 339 43.59 -18.43 11.00
C SER A 339 42.60 -18.91 12.08
N GLY A 340 41.35 -18.44 12.01
CA GLY A 340 40.28 -18.81 12.96
C GLY A 340 40.32 -18.06 14.29
N VAL A 341 41.21 -17.07 14.44
CA VAL A 341 41.27 -16.17 15.59
C VAL A 341 40.63 -14.84 15.21
N ASP A 342 39.65 -14.41 16.00
CA ASP A 342 38.95 -13.13 15.86
C ASP A 342 39.32 -12.21 17.02
N LEU A 343 39.73 -10.98 16.72
CA LEU A 343 39.94 -9.92 17.71
C LEU A 343 39.07 -8.70 17.37
N ASP A 344 38.18 -8.36 18.29
CA ASP A 344 37.31 -7.20 18.18
C ASP A 344 37.89 -6.01 18.93
N VAL A 345 37.89 -4.85 18.28
CA VAL A 345 38.20 -3.57 18.91
C VAL A 345 37.03 -2.61 18.73
N THR A 346 36.76 -1.81 19.76
CA THR A 346 35.75 -0.75 19.68
C THR A 346 36.11 0.22 18.57
N ALA A 347 35.10 0.60 17.80
CA ALA A 347 35.18 1.58 16.74
C ALA A 347 34.17 2.71 17.01
N VAL A 348 34.50 3.92 16.55
CA VAL A 348 33.69 5.12 16.74
C VAL A 348 33.35 5.71 15.38
N ALA A 349 32.06 5.86 15.08
CA ALA A 349 31.60 6.62 13.93
C ALA A 349 31.80 8.12 14.20
N ALA A 350 32.62 8.75 13.37
CA ALA A 350 32.85 10.20 13.40
C ALA A 350 31.69 10.95 12.74
N ASP A 351 31.19 10.40 11.63
CA ASP A 351 30.05 10.90 10.87
C ASP A 351 29.41 9.75 10.06
N ALA A 352 28.48 10.06 9.16
CA ALA A 352 27.77 9.07 8.33
C ALA A 352 28.67 8.32 7.32
N THR A 353 29.90 8.78 7.12
CA THR A 353 30.84 8.26 6.11
C THR A 353 32.16 7.75 6.68
N GLN A 354 32.47 8.07 7.94
CA GLN A 354 33.75 7.74 8.55
C GLN A 354 33.60 7.06 9.91
N ILE A 355 34.27 5.90 10.05
CA ILE A 355 34.49 5.20 11.32
C ILE A 355 35.98 5.17 11.62
N THR A 356 36.35 5.22 12.89
CA THR A 356 37.74 5.12 13.35
C THR A 356 37.88 3.99 14.36
N CYS A 357 38.97 3.22 14.25
CA CYS A 357 39.32 2.18 15.22
C CYS A 357 40.84 2.03 15.33
N THR A 358 41.31 1.44 16.42
CA THR A 358 42.75 1.24 16.65
C THR A 358 43.08 -0.23 16.63
N ALA A 359 44.05 -0.62 15.78
CA ALA A 359 44.45 -2.01 15.62
C ALA A 359 44.90 -2.62 16.96
N PRO A 360 44.46 -3.86 17.29
CA PRO A 360 44.82 -4.53 18.52
C PRO A 360 46.30 -4.95 18.53
N ASN A 361 46.84 -5.27 19.71
CA ASN A 361 48.14 -5.92 19.83
C ASN A 361 48.05 -7.38 19.37
N TRP A 362 48.11 -7.58 18.05
CA TRP A 362 47.98 -8.88 17.42
C TRP A 362 49.00 -9.89 17.92
N ALA A 363 50.26 -9.47 18.09
CA ALA A 363 51.35 -10.34 18.52
C ALA A 363 51.12 -10.94 19.92
N ALA A 364 50.57 -10.15 20.85
CA ALA A 364 50.29 -10.61 22.20
C ALA A 364 48.96 -11.35 22.32
N THR A 365 47.92 -10.90 21.60
CA THR A 365 46.54 -11.33 21.86
C THR A 365 46.10 -12.50 20.97
N SER A 366 46.69 -12.69 19.79
CA SER A 366 46.24 -13.74 18.84
C SER A 366 46.72 -15.15 19.19
N GLY A 367 47.76 -15.30 20.02
CA GLY A 367 48.41 -16.59 20.27
C GLY A 367 49.21 -17.15 19.06
N LEU A 368 49.28 -16.41 17.95
CA LEU A 368 49.94 -16.82 16.69
C LEU A 368 51.39 -16.34 16.55
N GLY A 369 52.00 -15.84 17.64
CA GLY A 369 53.43 -15.49 17.68
C GLY A 369 53.84 -14.27 16.84
N GLY A 370 52.89 -13.43 16.41
CA GLY A 370 53.18 -12.17 15.72
C GLY A 370 53.61 -12.30 14.26
N GLY A 371 53.36 -13.43 13.60
CA GLY A 371 53.54 -13.54 12.15
C GLY A 371 52.67 -12.53 11.42
N GLY A 372 53.28 -11.67 10.59
CA GLY A 372 52.64 -10.59 9.85
C GLY A 372 51.72 -11.08 8.73
N GLY A 373 50.57 -11.63 9.11
CA GLY A 373 49.58 -12.16 8.19
C GLY A 373 48.58 -11.10 7.73
N VAL A 374 48.05 -11.30 6.52
CA VAL A 374 46.90 -10.55 6.00
C VAL A 374 45.67 -11.01 6.77
N SER A 375 45.15 -10.18 7.66
CA SER A 375 43.88 -10.41 8.34
C SER A 375 42.71 -9.92 7.50
N THR A 376 41.61 -10.65 7.51
CA THR A 376 40.33 -10.13 7.02
C THR A 376 39.79 -9.17 8.07
N MET A 377 39.42 -7.96 7.64
CA MET A 377 38.79 -7.00 8.52
C MET A 377 37.29 -6.98 8.25
N THR A 378 36.48 -7.03 9.30
CA THR A 378 35.02 -6.93 9.22
C THR A 378 34.54 -5.81 10.12
N LEU A 379 33.73 -4.90 9.59
CA LEU A 379 33.05 -3.90 10.39
C LEU A 379 31.76 -4.51 10.97
N LEU A 380 31.55 -4.37 12.28
CA LEU A 380 30.35 -4.86 12.97
C LEU A 380 29.57 -3.68 13.56
N ARG A 381 28.24 -3.74 13.52
CA ARG A 381 27.32 -2.89 14.28
C ARG A 381 26.51 -3.75 15.23
N GLY A 382 26.64 -3.52 16.54
CA GLY A 382 25.94 -4.33 17.54
C GLY A 382 26.22 -5.85 17.44
N GLY A 383 27.37 -6.24 16.87
CA GLY A 383 27.76 -7.63 16.63
C GLY A 383 27.33 -8.22 15.28
N THR A 384 26.54 -7.50 14.48
CA THR A 384 26.17 -7.92 13.10
C THR A 384 27.13 -7.31 12.09
N ALA A 385 27.54 -8.09 11.08
CA ALA A 385 28.41 -7.61 10.03
C ALA A 385 27.73 -6.53 9.18
N VAL A 386 28.44 -5.42 8.97
CA VAL A 386 28.09 -4.39 8.00
C VAL A 386 28.55 -4.84 6.63
N ASP A 387 27.66 -4.79 5.64
CA ASP A 387 27.94 -5.25 4.28
C ASP A 387 29.16 -4.51 3.70
N PRO A 388 30.25 -5.24 3.37
CA PRO A 388 31.37 -4.65 2.67
C PRO A 388 31.03 -4.45 1.20
N SER A 389 31.46 -3.33 0.61
CA SER A 389 31.45 -3.20 -0.85
C SER A 389 32.50 -4.09 -1.53
N ALA A 390 33.51 -4.57 -0.79
CA ALA A 390 34.54 -5.52 -1.23
C ALA A 390 35.21 -6.22 -0.03
N GLY A 391 35.80 -7.41 -0.21
CA GLY A 391 36.58 -8.07 0.85
C GLY A 391 37.81 -7.24 1.26
N LEU A 392 37.73 -6.54 2.39
CA LEU A 392 38.78 -5.66 2.88
C LEU A 392 39.73 -6.40 3.83
N SER A 393 41.02 -6.09 3.72
CA SER A 393 42.06 -6.75 4.50
C SER A 393 43.02 -5.74 5.14
N PHE A 394 43.59 -6.15 6.27
CA PHE A 394 44.58 -5.39 7.02
C PHE A 394 45.78 -6.27 7.32
N THR A 395 46.98 -5.80 6.99
CA THR A 395 48.23 -6.56 7.18
C THR A 395 48.95 -6.10 8.44
N PHE A 396 49.15 -7.02 9.38
CA PHE A 396 50.05 -6.76 10.51
C PHE A 396 51.51 -6.91 10.06
N THR A 397 52.39 -5.98 10.40
CA THR A 397 53.82 -5.98 10.03
C THR A 397 54.75 -6.09 11.24
#